data_AF-A0A6G8DFF9-F1
#
_entry.id   AF-A0A6G8DFF9-F1
#
_cell.length_a   1.000
_cell.length_b   1.000
_cell.length_c   1.000
_cell.angle_alpha   90.00
_cell.angle_beta   90.00
_cell.angle_gamma   90.00
#
_symmetry.space_group_name_H-M   'P 1'
#
loop_
_entity.id
_entity.type
_entity.pdbx_description
1 polymer ?
#
loop_
_entity_poly.entity_id
_entity_poly.type
_entity_poly.pdbx_seq_one_letter_code
_entity_poly.pdbx_strand_id
1 'polypeptide(L)'
;MIPSTKISLTILEFGKSLINQLPQEHTKQEFEAAIGIVIVVWNAVVMDTWKADNHFESDLLERIRSEPKEYQLVIKRLIKRKKKKFGNDPRGVGNHWVREEDGEFIFGCEARLDVENVPSTGPVH
;
A
#
# COMPACT_ATOMS: atom_id res chain seq x y z
N MET A 1 6.53 10.30 -13.71
CA MET A 1 6.97 11.34 -12.76
C MET A 1 6.75 10.80 -11.36
N ILE A 2 7.76 10.86 -10.49
CA ILE A 2 7.64 10.39 -9.10
C ILE A 2 6.86 11.44 -8.29
N PRO A 3 5.83 11.06 -7.51
CA PRO A 3 5.10 12.01 -6.68
C PRO A 3 5.97 12.64 -5.59
N SER A 4 5.78 13.94 -5.33
CA SER A 4 6.46 14.68 -4.27
C SER A 4 5.83 14.51 -2.88
N THR A 5 4.63 13.92 -2.81
CA THR A 5 3.96 13.63 -1.52
C THR A 5 4.71 12.55 -0.75
N LYS A 6 4.71 12.64 0.58
CA LYS A 6 5.25 11.56 1.44
C LYS A 6 4.52 10.25 1.15
N ILE A 7 5.26 9.16 0.98
CA ILE A 7 4.67 7.84 0.69
C ILE A 7 3.74 7.38 1.82
N SER A 8 4.09 7.64 3.08
CA SER A 8 3.24 7.28 4.23
C SER A 8 1.86 7.93 4.16
N LEU A 9 1.78 9.22 3.78
CA LEU A 9 0.52 9.91 3.56
C LEU A 9 -0.29 9.28 2.41
N THR A 10 0.38 8.95 1.30
CA THR A 10 -0.28 8.28 0.17
C THR A 10 -0.86 6.93 0.58
N ILE A 11 -0.14 6.15 1.39
CA ILE A 11 -0.59 4.84 1.89
C ILE A 11 -1.80 4.99 2.83
N LEU A 12 -1.79 5.97 3.73
CA LEU A 12 -2.96 6.25 4.59
C LEU A 12 -4.20 6.63 3.76
N GLU A 13 -4.05 7.50 2.75
CA GLU A 13 -5.17 7.90 1.88
C GLU A 13 -5.62 6.75 0.95
N PHE A 14 -4.69 5.89 0.53
CA PHE A 14 -5.02 4.68 -0.22
C PHE A 14 -5.85 3.71 0.64
N GLY A 15 -5.40 3.43 1.86
CA GLY A 15 -5.97 2.48 2.80
C GLY A 15 -7.16 2.97 3.62
N LYS A 16 -7.52 4.25 3.52
CA LYS A 16 -8.57 4.91 4.33
C LYS A 16 -9.87 4.13 4.44
N SER A 17 -10.30 3.44 3.37
CA SER A 17 -11.52 2.65 3.40
C SER A 17 -11.46 1.45 4.34
N LEU A 18 -10.29 0.87 4.57
CA LEU A 18 -10.08 -0.23 5.52
C LEU A 18 -9.80 0.32 6.92
N ILE A 19 -8.93 1.33 7.03
CA ILE A 19 -8.53 1.94 8.31
C ILE A 19 -9.76 2.50 9.05
N ASN A 20 -10.66 3.18 8.34
CA ASN A 20 -11.88 3.76 8.93
C ASN A 20 -12.92 2.71 9.37
N GLN A 21 -12.70 1.42 9.10
CA GLN A 21 -13.57 0.34 9.60
C GLN A 21 -13.08 -0.21 10.95
N LEU A 22 -11.90 0.19 11.42
CA LEU A 22 -11.43 -0.18 12.74
C LEU A 22 -12.36 0.42 13.82
N PRO A 23 -12.57 -0.30 14.94
CA PRO A 23 -13.27 0.24 16.10
C PRO A 23 -12.66 1.56 16.57
N GLN A 24 -13.44 2.44 17.20
CA GLN A 24 -12.93 3.72 17.70
C GLN A 24 -11.78 3.55 18.71
N GLU A 25 -11.82 2.49 19.52
CA GLU A 25 -10.82 2.15 20.55
C GLU A 25 -9.88 1.02 20.09
N HIS A 26 -9.59 0.94 18.79
CA HIS A 26 -8.68 -0.06 18.26
C HIS A 26 -7.27 0.11 18.83
N THR A 27 -6.62 -1.03 19.06
CA THR A 27 -5.24 -1.12 19.54
C THR A 27 -4.23 -0.80 18.44
N LYS A 28 -3.01 -0.46 18.85
CA LYS A 28 -1.87 -0.29 17.92
C LYS A 28 -1.68 -1.52 17.03
N GLN A 29 -1.84 -2.72 17.58
CA GLN A 29 -1.68 -3.97 16.87
C GLN A 29 -2.75 -4.14 15.78
N GLU A 30 -3.99 -3.75 16.04
CA GLU A 30 -5.06 -3.77 15.04
C GLU A 30 -4.82 -2.75 13.92
N PHE A 31 -4.32 -1.56 14.27
CA PHE A 31 -3.90 -0.57 13.29
C PHE A 31 -2.74 -1.08 12.43
N GLU A 32 -1.70 -1.67 13.04
CA GLU A 32 -0.56 -2.28 12.35
C GLU A 32 -1.01 -3.41 11.41
N ALA A 33 -1.94 -4.26 11.84
CA ALA A 33 -2.49 -5.32 11.00
C ALA A 33 -3.26 -4.75 9.79
N ALA A 34 -4.08 -3.73 9.99
CA ALA A 34 -4.80 -3.06 8.91
C ALA A 34 -3.82 -2.40 7.92
N ILE A 35 -2.81 -1.69 8.41
CA ILE A 35 -1.76 -1.09 7.57
C ILE A 35 -0.96 -2.15 6.82
N GLY A 36 -0.66 -3.29 7.45
CA GLY A 36 0.00 -4.42 6.80
C GLY A 36 -0.77 -4.91 5.57
N ILE A 37 -2.09 -5.08 5.70
CA ILE A 37 -2.96 -5.44 4.57
C ILE A 37 -2.90 -4.38 3.47
N VAL A 38 -3.00 -3.10 3.83
CA VAL A 38 -2.91 -1.98 2.87
C VAL A 38 -1.59 -2.02 2.11
N ILE A 39 -0.47 -2.23 2.80
CA ILE A 39 0.87 -2.31 2.21
C ILE A 39 1.00 -3.51 1.28
N VAL A 40 0.51 -4.69 1.67
CA VAL A 40 0.56 -5.89 0.82
C VAL A 40 -0.20 -5.67 -0.49
N VAL A 41 -1.41 -5.11 -0.42
CA VAL A 41 -2.19 -4.82 -1.63
C VAL A 41 -1.50 -3.76 -2.50
N TRP A 42 -0.97 -2.70 -1.88
CA TRP A 42 -0.23 -1.66 -2.59
C TRP A 42 0.98 -2.24 -3.33
N ASN A 43 1.81 -3.00 -2.62
CA ASN A 43 3.03 -3.58 -3.16
C ASN A 43 2.73 -4.61 -4.25
N ALA A 44 1.69 -5.44 -4.12
CA ALA A 44 1.33 -6.41 -5.16
C ALA A 44 1.14 -5.71 -6.53
N VAL A 45 0.35 -4.64 -6.57
CA VAL A 45 0.11 -3.90 -7.82
C VAL A 45 1.36 -3.17 -8.30
N VAL A 46 2.18 -2.64 -7.39
CA VAL A 46 3.43 -1.96 -7.78
C VAL A 46 4.44 -2.95 -8.37
N MET A 47 4.63 -4.12 -7.76
CA MET A 47 5.54 -5.14 -8.27
C MET A 47 5.10 -5.65 -9.64
N ASP A 48 3.80 -5.88 -9.84
CA ASP A 48 3.22 -6.27 -11.13
C ASP A 48 3.44 -5.17 -12.19
N THR A 49 3.38 -3.90 -11.79
CA THR A 49 3.69 -2.77 -12.66
C THR A 49 5.17 -2.73 -13.06
N TRP A 50 6.08 -3.00 -12.11
CA TRP A 50 7.52 -3.05 -12.38
C TRP A 50 7.88 -4.20 -13.33
N LYS A 51 7.26 -5.36 -13.17
CA LYS A 51 7.51 -6.55 -13.99
C LYS A 51 6.71 -6.62 -15.29
N ALA A 52 5.75 -5.71 -15.48
CA ALA A 52 4.77 -5.76 -16.56
C ALA A 52 4.00 -7.09 -16.62
N ASP A 53 3.63 -7.64 -15.45
CA ASP A 53 2.86 -8.88 -15.29
C ASP A 53 1.67 -8.71 -14.33
N ASN A 54 1.10 -9.81 -13.84
CA ASN A 54 0.02 -9.82 -12.85
C ASN A 54 0.24 -10.87 -11.75
N HIS A 55 1.49 -11.25 -11.52
CA HIS A 55 1.83 -12.40 -10.69
C HIS A 55 1.44 -12.19 -9.23
N PHE A 56 1.80 -11.05 -8.66
CA PHE A 56 1.57 -10.76 -7.24
C PHE A 56 0.10 -10.48 -6.94
N GLU A 57 -0.62 -9.80 -7.83
CA GLU A 57 -2.08 -9.66 -7.68
C GLU A 57 -2.78 -11.02 -7.73
N SER A 58 -2.36 -11.90 -8.65
CA SER A 58 -2.95 -13.24 -8.77
C SER A 58 -2.65 -14.11 -7.54
N ASP A 59 -1.40 -14.11 -7.05
CA ASP A 59 -1.01 -14.82 -5.82
C ASP A 59 -1.76 -14.29 -4.59
N LEU A 60 -1.91 -12.96 -4.47
CA LEU A 60 -2.69 -12.35 -3.39
C LEU A 60 -4.16 -12.81 -3.43
N LEU A 61 -4.79 -12.81 -4.61
CA LEU A 61 -6.17 -13.27 -4.77
C LEU A 61 -6.33 -14.77 -4.51
N GLU A 62 -5.29 -15.56 -4.81
CA GLU A 62 -5.27 -16.99 -4.49
C GLU A 62 -5.21 -17.24 -2.99
N ARG A 63 -4.29 -16.56 -2.29
CA ARG A 63 -4.09 -16.71 -0.85
C ARG A 63 -5.33 -16.38 -0.02
N ILE A 64 -6.15 -15.44 -0.48
CA ILE A 64 -7.37 -15.03 0.22
C ILE A 64 -8.62 -15.79 -0.27
N ARG A 65 -8.48 -16.78 -1.17
CA ARG A 65 -9.63 -17.46 -1.79
C ARG A 65 -10.53 -18.16 -0.77
N SER A 66 -9.97 -18.68 0.31
CA SER A 66 -10.68 -19.34 1.41
C SER A 66 -11.22 -18.36 2.48
N GLU A 67 -10.86 -17.09 2.41
CA GLU A 67 -11.31 -16.08 3.36
C GLU A 67 -12.78 -15.70 3.14
N PRO A 68 -13.48 -15.15 4.15
CA PRO A 68 -14.80 -14.56 4.00
C PRO A 68 -14.93 -13.64 2.78
N LYS A 69 -16.08 -13.69 2.10
CA LYS A 69 -16.31 -12.93 0.85
C LYS A 69 -16.14 -11.42 1.06
N GLU A 70 -16.48 -10.93 2.24
CA GLU A 70 -16.33 -9.55 2.66
C GLU A 70 -14.85 -9.11 2.60
N TYR A 71 -13.93 -9.95 3.08
CA TYR A 71 -12.49 -9.68 3.05
C TYR A 71 -11.95 -9.70 1.62
N GLN A 72 -12.36 -10.70 0.83
CA GLN A 72 -12.02 -10.75 -0.58
C GLN A 72 -12.48 -9.50 -1.34
N LEU A 73 -13.67 -8.98 -1.04
CA LEU A 73 -14.21 -7.77 -1.65
C LEU A 73 -13.41 -6.52 -1.26
N VAL A 74 -12.97 -6.42 -0.01
CA VAL A 74 -12.10 -5.31 0.44
C VAL A 74 -10.78 -5.31 -0.35
N ILE A 75 -10.11 -6.45 -0.47
CA ILE A 75 -8.85 -6.56 -1.22
C ILE A 75 -9.05 -6.21 -2.70
N LYS A 76 -10.09 -6.77 -3.35
CA LYS A 76 -10.42 -6.46 -4.75
C LYS A 76 -10.70 -4.96 -4.97
N ARG A 77 -11.36 -4.30 -4.01
CA ARG A 77 -11.62 -2.85 -4.06
C ARG A 77 -10.33 -2.03 -3.90
N LEU A 78 -9.43 -2.44 -3.01
CA LEU A 78 -8.12 -1.79 -2.84
C LEU A 78 -7.27 -1.94 -4.11
N ILE A 79 -7.18 -3.13 -4.71
CA ILE A 79 -6.49 -3.33 -6.01
C ILE A 79 -7.05 -2.38 -7.08
N LYS A 80 -8.38 -2.37 -7.25
CA LYS A 80 -9.05 -1.47 -8.20
C LYS A 80 -8.78 0.00 -7.91
N ARG A 81 -8.74 0.39 -6.63
CA ARG A 81 -8.44 1.76 -6.19
C ARG A 81 -6.98 2.13 -6.50
N LYS A 82 -6.01 1.23 -6.28
CA LYS A 82 -4.60 1.46 -6.61
C LYS A 82 -4.47 1.74 -8.10
N LYS A 83 -5.01 0.86 -8.95
CA LYS A 83 -4.98 1.00 -10.41
C LYS A 83 -5.65 2.30 -10.90
N LYS A 84 -6.83 2.64 -10.35
CA LYS A 84 -7.62 3.78 -10.84
C LYS A 84 -7.17 5.15 -10.32
N LYS A 85 -6.84 5.26 -9.02
CA LYS A 85 -6.57 6.55 -8.37
C LYS A 85 -5.09 6.80 -8.09
N PHE A 86 -4.30 5.73 -7.97
CA PHE A 86 -2.88 5.80 -7.59
C PHE A 86 -1.99 5.10 -8.61
N GLY A 87 -2.48 4.84 -9.83
CA GLY A 87 -1.78 4.05 -10.84
C GLY A 87 -0.44 4.65 -11.25
N ASN A 88 -0.33 5.99 -11.16
CA ASN A 88 0.88 6.73 -11.52
C ASN A 88 1.93 6.80 -10.40
N ASP A 89 1.67 6.25 -9.22
CA ASP A 89 2.67 6.17 -8.14
C ASP A 89 3.44 4.85 -8.26
N PRO A 90 4.71 4.88 -8.73
CA PRO A 90 5.50 3.68 -8.94
C PRO A 90 6.21 3.21 -7.66
N ARG A 91 6.04 3.91 -6.53
CA ARG A 91 6.82 3.64 -5.33
C ARG A 91 6.26 2.42 -4.60
N GLY A 92 7.09 1.41 -4.36
CA GLY A 92 6.82 0.35 -3.40
C GLY A 92 7.05 0.84 -1.98
N VAL A 93 6.52 0.11 -1.01
CA VAL A 93 6.73 0.35 0.42
C VAL A 93 7.75 -0.66 0.94
N GLY A 94 8.82 -0.13 1.56
CA GLY A 94 9.86 -0.92 2.23
C GLY A 94 9.59 -1.09 3.72
N ASN A 95 10.62 -0.89 4.56
CA ASN A 95 10.45 -0.92 6.00
C ASN A 95 9.40 0.11 6.43
N HIS A 96 8.59 -0.25 7.41
CA HIS A 96 7.54 0.59 7.95
C HIS A 96 7.45 0.45 9.46
N TRP A 97 6.83 1.43 10.10
CA TRP A 97 6.65 1.46 11.54
C TRP A 97 5.37 2.23 11.91
N VAL A 98 4.81 1.88 13.05
CA VAL A 98 3.78 2.64 13.73
C VAL A 98 4.31 3.03 15.11
N ARG A 99 4.15 4.30 15.47
CA ARG A 99 4.42 4.84 16.81
C ARG A 99 3.11 5.37 17.39
N GLU A 100 3.07 5.45 18.70
CA GLU A 100 1.97 6.05 19.44
C GLU A 100 2.54 7.23 20.22
N GLU A 101 1.99 8.42 19.99
CA GLU A 101 2.38 9.66 20.66
C GLU A 101 1.10 10.44 21.01
N ASP A 102 0.94 10.80 22.29
CA ASP A 102 -0.24 11.54 22.81
C ASP A 102 -1.61 10.93 22.43
N GLY A 103 -1.68 9.59 22.35
CA GLY A 103 -2.90 8.85 21.98
C GLY A 103 -3.18 8.78 20.48
N GLU A 104 -2.27 9.29 19.64
CA GLU A 104 -2.37 9.24 18.18
C GLU A 104 -1.39 8.24 17.58
N PHE A 105 -1.84 7.53 16.53
CA PHE A 105 -0.96 6.64 15.77
C PHE A 105 -0.25 7.36 14.63
N ILE A 106 1.07 7.35 14.67
CA ILE A 106 1.94 7.92 13.64
C ILE A 106 2.49 6.78 12.79
N PHE A 107 2.21 6.83 11.48
CA PHE A 107 2.70 5.86 10.50
C PHE A 107 3.83 6.42 9.64
N GLY A 108 4.94 5.68 9.54
CA GLY A 108 6.06 5.97 8.66
C GLY A 108 6.47 4.76 7.83
N CYS A 109 6.96 5.00 6.61
CA CYS A 109 7.51 3.95 5.76
C CYS A 109 8.51 4.47 4.73
N GLU A 110 9.35 3.57 4.24
CA GLU A 110 10.30 3.81 3.16
C GLU A 110 9.61 3.75 1.80
N ALA A 111 10.00 4.65 0.88
CA ALA A 111 9.68 4.52 -0.54
C ALA A 111 10.77 3.71 -1.25
N ARG A 112 10.38 2.71 -2.03
CA ARG A 112 11.25 1.91 -2.89
C ARG A 112 10.87 2.14 -4.35
N LEU A 113 11.86 2.20 -5.24
CA LEU A 113 11.66 2.29 -6.68
C LEU A 113 12.29 1.08 -7.34
N ASP A 114 11.86 0.78 -8.57
CA ASP A 114 12.54 -0.18 -9.44
C ASP A 114 13.85 0.43 -9.94
N VAL A 115 14.92 0.33 -9.14
CA VAL A 115 16.22 0.97 -9.41
C VAL A 115 16.81 0.56 -10.77
N GLU A 116 16.51 -0.64 -11.25
CA GLU A 116 16.99 -1.14 -12.54
C GLU A 116 16.26 -0.47 -13.72
N ASN A 117 15.02 0.00 -13.52
CA ASN A 117 14.18 0.59 -14.55
C ASN A 117 13.72 2.03 -14.26
N VAL A 118 14.29 2.72 -13.27
CA VAL A 118 13.97 4.15 -13.04
C VAL A 118 14.44 4.95 -14.26
N PRO A 119 13.57 5.75 -14.92
CA PRO A 119 14.01 6.70 -15.92
C PRO A 119 15.02 7.63 -15.27
N SER A 120 16.29 7.53 -15.67
CA SER A 120 17.36 8.37 -15.17
C SER A 120 17.14 9.81 -15.62
N THR A 121 16.34 10.57 -14.88
CA THR A 121 16.44 12.03 -14.91
C THR A 121 17.61 12.40 -14.02
N GLY A 122 18.82 12.19 -14.53
CA GLY A 122 20.00 12.80 -13.94
C GLY A 122 19.81 14.32 -13.88
N PRO A 123 20.44 15.02 -12.91
CA PRO A 123 20.41 16.46 -12.91
C PRO A 123 21.01 16.96 -14.21
N VAL A 124 20.28 17.83 -14.93
CA VAL A 124 20.87 18.63 -16.00
C VAL A 124 21.80 19.61 -15.28
N HIS A 125 23.11 19.34 -15.36
CA HIS A 125 24.16 20.26 -14.94
C HIS A 125 24.30 21.41 -15.93
#